data_AF-A0A7J2S6W9-F1
#
_entry.id   AF-A0A7J2S6W9-F1
#
_cell.length_a   1.000
_cell.length_b   1.000
_cell.length_c   1.000
_cell.angle_alpha   90.00
_cell.angle_beta   90.00
_cell.angle_gamma   90.00
#
_symmetry.space_group_name_H-M   'P 1'
#
loop_
_entity.id
_entity.type
_entity.pdbx_description
1 polymer ?
#
loop_
_entity_poly.entity_id
_entity_poly.type
_entity_poly.pdbx_seq_one_letter_code
_entity_poly.pdbx_strand_id
1 'polypeptide(L)'
;MGRRQTMMEKFKQQMKAYRKQKMRIDTTPFLPPDGVVYVMDCLKADKKLKAEVLKTRTKQHREIIESLACPVCGNPMEWDSNWEAFICEKHGKKAIYELVPPD
;
A
#
# COMPACT_ATOMS: atom_id res chain seq x y z
N MET A 1 -27.13 17.69 29.66
CA MET A 1 -27.33 16.27 30.03
C MET A 1 -26.87 15.39 28.88
N GLY A 2 -25.69 14.76 28.99
CA GLY A 2 -25.13 13.95 27.90
C GLY A 2 -25.86 12.61 27.77
N ARG A 3 -26.44 12.33 26.60
CA ARG A 3 -27.10 11.06 26.28
C ARG A 3 -26.07 9.93 26.37
N ARG A 4 -26.32 8.91 27.20
CA ARG A 4 -25.42 7.75 27.37
C ARG A 4 -25.39 6.96 26.06
N GLN A 5 -24.24 6.94 25.40
CA GLN A 5 -24.05 6.22 24.13
C GLN A 5 -24.04 4.71 24.35
N THR A 6 -24.74 3.97 23.50
CA THR A 6 -24.71 2.50 23.46
C THR A 6 -23.35 1.99 22.95
N MET A 7 -23.01 0.72 23.23
CA MET A 7 -21.79 0.08 22.69
C MET A 7 -21.72 0.15 21.15
N MET A 8 -22.87 0.03 20.47
CA MET A 8 -22.93 0.10 19.02
C MET A 8 -22.65 1.52 18.48
N GLU A 9 -23.08 2.56 19.18
CA GLU A 9 -22.77 3.94 18.81
C GLU A 9 -21.29 4.27 18.99
N LYS A 10 -20.68 3.80 20.09
CA LYS A 10 -19.23 3.92 20.30
C LYS A 10 -18.45 3.25 19.18
N PHE A 11 -18.86 2.03 18.79
CA PHE A 11 -18.25 1.30 17.68
C PHE A 11 -18.40 2.06 16.35
N LYS A 12 -19.59 2.59 16.03
CA LYS A 12 -19.80 3.40 14.83
C LYS A 12 -18.93 4.67 14.82
N GLN A 13 -18.77 5.32 15.97
CA GLN A 13 -17.90 6.50 16.10
C GLN A 13 -16.42 6.15 15.90
N GLN A 14 -15.96 5.04 16.50
CA GLN A 14 -14.60 4.52 16.27
C GLN A 14 -14.38 4.19 14.79
N MET A 15 -15.31 3.47 14.15
CA MET A 15 -15.20 3.13 12.73
C MET A 15 -15.24 4.36 11.82
N LYS A 16 -16.01 5.39 12.18
CA LYS A 16 -16.01 6.68 11.47
C LYS A 16 -14.67 7.41 11.60
N ALA A 17 -14.08 7.42 12.79
CA ALA A 17 -12.76 7.99 13.02
C ALA A 17 -11.68 7.23 12.24
N TYR A 18 -11.70 5.89 12.26
CA TYR A 18 -10.80 5.04 11.50
C TYR A 18 -10.89 5.29 9.99
N ARG A 19 -12.10 5.32 9.41
CA ARG A 19 -12.29 5.67 7.99
C ARG A 19 -11.75 7.06 7.65
N LYS A 20 -11.95 8.04 8.54
CA LYS A 20 -11.46 9.41 8.34
C LYS A 20 -9.93 9.49 8.41
N GLN A 21 -9.31 8.67 9.25
CA GLN A 21 -7.85 8.53 9.32
C GLN A 21 -7.30 7.81 8.09
N LYS A 22 -7.95 6.75 7.63
CA LYS A 22 -7.57 6.03 6.40
C LYS A 22 -7.68 6.91 5.16
N MET A 23 -8.74 7.72 5.04
CA MET A 23 -8.89 8.71 3.95
C MET A 23 -7.88 9.87 4.00
N ARG A 24 -7.17 10.08 5.11
CA ARG A 24 -6.16 11.13 5.23
C ARG A 24 -4.81 10.73 4.65
N ILE A 25 -4.53 9.43 4.56
CA ILE A 25 -3.27 8.90 4.06
C ILE A 25 -3.55 8.40 2.65
N ASP A 26 -3.09 9.15 1.65
CA ASP A 26 -3.14 8.69 0.28
C ASP A 26 -2.02 7.66 0.08
N THR A 27 -2.39 6.38 0.09
CA THR A 27 -1.51 5.22 -0.10
C THR A 27 -1.34 4.87 -1.59
N THR A 28 -1.80 5.73 -2.50
CA THR A 28 -1.67 5.49 -3.93
C THR A 28 -0.19 5.33 -4.27
N PRO A 29 0.20 4.30 -5.05
CA PRO A 29 1.59 4.02 -5.34
C PRO A 29 2.06 4.99 -6.44
N PHE A 30 2.25 6.26 -6.09
CA PHE A 30 2.78 7.25 -7.00
C PHE A 30 4.25 6.93 -7.29
N LEU A 31 4.62 7.10 -8.55
CA LEU A 31 6.03 7.03 -8.94
C LEU A 31 6.76 8.24 -8.33
N PRO A 32 7.80 8.03 -7.50
CA PRO A 32 8.62 9.13 -7.02
C PRO A 32 9.40 9.77 -8.18
N PRO A 33 9.75 11.07 -8.07
CA PRO A 33 10.45 11.80 -9.14
C PRO A 33 11.84 11.22 -9.47
N ASP A 34 12.50 10.57 -8.52
CA ASP A 34 13.76 9.85 -8.71
C ASP A 34 13.61 8.53 -9.49
N GLY A 35 12.39 8.04 -9.70
CA GLY A 35 12.11 6.77 -10.38
C GLY A 35 12.55 5.51 -9.61
N VAL A 36 13.14 5.67 -8.42
CA VAL A 36 13.56 4.56 -7.55
C VAL A 36 12.45 4.26 -6.54
N VAL A 37 11.92 3.04 -6.60
CA VAL A 37 10.88 2.56 -5.70
C VAL A 37 11.47 1.57 -4.72
N TYR A 38 11.18 1.79 -3.44
CA TYR A 38 11.51 0.86 -2.38
C TYR A 38 10.23 0.17 -1.90
N VAL A 39 10.34 -1.13 -1.69
CA VAL A 39 9.27 -1.97 -1.15
C VAL A 39 9.73 -2.66 0.11
N MET A 40 8.80 -2.92 1.01
CA MET A 40 9.06 -3.62 2.26
C MET A 40 8.08 -4.77 2.40
N ASP A 41 8.58 -5.94 2.79
CA ASP A 41 7.74 -7.12 3.02
C ASP A 41 6.93 -6.93 4.32
N CYS A 42 5.60 -7.02 4.24
CA CYS A 42 4.72 -6.87 5.40
C CYS A 42 4.95 -7.93 6.49
N LEU A 43 5.43 -9.12 6.13
CA LEU A 43 5.71 -10.20 7.08
C LEU A 43 7.12 -10.05 7.69
N LYS A 44 8.03 -9.38 6.99
CA LYS A 44 9.41 -9.14 7.42
C LYS A 44 9.84 -7.72 7.09
N ALA A 45 9.43 -6.78 7.94
CA ALA A 45 9.77 -5.35 7.85
C ALA A 45 11.24 -5.03 8.19
N ASP A 46 12.14 -5.98 7.99
CA ASP A 46 13.53 -5.90 8.45
C ASP A 46 14.41 -5.08 7.48
N LYS A 47 14.05 -5.06 6.18
CA LYS A 47 14.87 -4.42 5.13
C LYS A 47 14.01 -3.78 4.04
N LYS A 48 14.38 -2.57 3.63
CA LYS A 48 13.90 -1.94 2.40
C LYS A 48 14.54 -2.61 1.20
N LEU A 49 13.72 -3.12 0.28
CA LEU A 49 14.17 -3.75 -0.95
C LEU A 49 13.93 -2.79 -2.11
N LYS A 50 14.93 -2.59 -2.97
CA LYS A 50 14.74 -1.84 -4.21
C LYS A 50 13.94 -2.70 -5.18
N ALA A 51 12.83 -2.16 -5.69
CA ALA A 51 12.01 -2.78 -6.71
C ALA A 51 12.10 -2.00 -8.02
N GLU A 52 12.11 -2.72 -9.13
CA GLU A 52 12.08 -2.10 -10.47
C GLU A 52 10.64 -1.92 -10.93
N VAL A 53 10.34 -0.76 -11.51
CA VAL A 53 9.02 -0.45 -12.02
C VAL A 53 8.87 -1.04 -13.42
N LEU A 54 7.90 -1.94 -13.60
CA LEU A 54 7.64 -2.58 -14.89
C LEU A 54 6.59 -1.82 -15.69
N LYS A 55 5.55 -1.32 -15.01
CA LYS A 55 4.44 -0.65 -15.66
C LYS A 55 3.93 0.51 -14.83
N THR A 56 3.87 1.67 -15.47
CA THR A 56 3.25 2.88 -14.93
C THR A 56 2.04 3.27 -15.76
N ARG A 57 1.13 4.00 -15.13
CA ARG A 57 -0.03 4.60 -15.77
C ARG A 57 -0.22 6.02 -15.27
N THR A 58 -0.47 6.95 -16.18
CA THR A 58 -0.76 8.33 -15.83
C THR A 58 -2.24 8.49 -15.46
N LYS A 59 -2.52 9.03 -14.28
CA LYS A 59 -3.87 9.40 -13.82
C LYS A 59 -3.82 10.80 -13.21
N GLN A 60 -4.64 11.71 -13.73
CA GLN A 60 -4.76 13.09 -13.22
C GLN A 60 -3.39 13.80 -13.06
N HIS A 61 -2.59 13.80 -14.13
CA HIS A 61 -1.24 14.40 -14.17
C HIS A 61 -0.15 13.74 -13.30
N ARG A 62 -0.46 12.64 -12.60
CA ARG A 62 0.54 11.88 -11.81
C ARG A 62 0.75 10.49 -12.40
N GLU A 63 1.98 10.00 -12.33
CA GLU A 63 2.32 8.63 -12.69
C GLU A 63 2.06 7.70 -11.49
N ILE A 64 1.26 6.67 -11.71
CA ILE A 64 0.93 5.63 -10.74
C ILE A 64 1.60 4.34 -11.20
N ILE A 65 2.17 3.61 -10.26
CA ILE A 65 2.78 2.31 -10.49
C ILE A 65 1.66 1.26 -10.53
N GLU A 66 1.45 0.63 -11.69
CA GLU A 66 0.52 -0.50 -11.83
C GLU A 66 1.21 -1.83 -11.52
N SER A 67 2.48 -1.96 -11.90
CA SER A 67 3.23 -3.21 -11.70
C SER A 67 4.69 -2.97 -11.35
N LEU A 68 5.18 -3.77 -10.39
CA LEU A 68 6.57 -3.80 -9.94
C LEU A 68 7.18 -5.19 -10.19
N ALA A 69 8.49 -5.24 -10.41
CA ALA A 69 9.24 -6.49 -10.40
C ALA A 69 9.44 -6.95 -8.95
N CYS A 70 9.16 -8.22 -8.68
CA CYS A 70 9.44 -8.82 -7.38
C CYS A 70 10.95 -8.83 -7.09
N PRO A 71 11.42 -8.27 -5.97
CA PRO A 71 12.85 -8.22 -5.65
C PRO A 71 13.47 -9.61 -5.42
N VAL A 72 12.65 -10.65 -5.23
CA VAL A 72 13.12 -12.01 -4.94
C VAL A 72 13.09 -12.92 -6.17
N CYS A 73 12.05 -12.83 -7.03
CA CYS A 73 11.92 -13.71 -8.20
C CYS A 73 11.86 -13.00 -9.56
N GLY A 74 11.88 -11.67 -9.60
CA GLY A 74 11.79 -10.88 -10.83
C GLY A 74 10.45 -10.94 -11.55
N ASN A 75 9.44 -11.65 -11.01
CA ASN A 75 8.11 -11.70 -11.61
C ASN A 75 7.36 -10.38 -11.43
N PRO A 76 6.47 -10.02 -12.36
CA PRO A 76 5.59 -8.87 -12.18
C PRO A 76 4.64 -9.12 -11.00
N MET A 77 4.53 -8.11 -10.15
CA MET A 77 3.58 -7.99 -9.05
C MET A 77 2.61 -6.86 -9.38
N GLU A 78 1.33 -7.09 -9.13
CA GLU A 78 0.29 -6.11 -9.39
C GLU A 78 -0.10 -5.39 -8.09
N TRP A 79 -0.46 -4.11 -8.23
CA TRP A 79 -0.99 -3.34 -7.12
C TRP A 79 -2.41 -3.81 -6.78
N ASP A 80 -2.63 -4.23 -5.54
CA ASP A 80 -3.96 -4.53 -5.02
C ASP A 80 -4.48 -3.38 -4.16
N SER A 81 -5.60 -2.77 -4.59
CA SER A 81 -6.18 -1.62 -3.90
C SER A 81 -6.87 -1.96 -2.57
N ASN A 82 -7.18 -3.23 -2.31
CA ASN A 82 -7.75 -3.66 -1.03
C ASN A 82 -6.67 -3.78 0.04
N TRP A 83 -5.49 -4.24 -0.38
CA TRP A 83 -4.32 -4.39 0.49
C TRP A 83 -3.42 -3.16 0.51
N GLU A 84 -3.58 -2.24 -0.44
CA GLU A 84 -2.72 -1.06 -0.62
C GLU A 84 -1.24 -1.49 -0.73
N ALA A 85 -1.02 -2.59 -1.44
CA ALA A 85 0.28 -3.26 -1.51
C ALA A 85 0.43 -4.02 -2.83
N PHE A 86 1.67 -4.34 -3.19
CA PHE A 86 2.01 -5.21 -4.31
C PHE A 86 2.02 -6.66 -3.86
N ILE A 87 1.31 -7.52 -4.58
CA ILE A 87 1.18 -8.93 -4.23
C ILE A 87 1.98 -9.78 -5.22
N CYS A 88 2.81 -10.68 -4.69
CA CYS A 88 3.42 -11.74 -5.49
C CYS A 88 2.80 -13.09 -5.15
N GLU A 89 2.16 -13.71 -6.14
CA GLU A 89 1.56 -15.06 -5.99
C GLU A 89 2.46 -16.18 -6.51
N LYS A 90 3.54 -15.86 -7.22
CA LYS A 90 4.47 -16.86 -7.79
C LYS A 90 5.52 -17.37 -6.80
N HIS A 91 5.67 -16.71 -5.65
CA HIS A 91 6.33 -17.35 -4.53
C HIS A 91 5.38 -18.39 -3.96
N GLY A 92 5.90 -19.55 -3.55
CA GLY A 92 5.09 -20.59 -2.88
C GLY A 92 4.36 -20.11 -1.60
N LYS A 93 4.54 -18.84 -1.19
CA LYS A 93 3.76 -18.11 -0.19
C LYS A 93 3.41 -16.73 -0.76
N LYS A 94 2.18 -16.26 -0.51
CA LYS A 94 1.75 -14.89 -0.85
C LYS A 94 2.64 -13.88 -0.12
N ALA A 95 3.45 -13.16 -0.88
CA ALA A 95 4.26 -12.06 -0.36
C ALA A 95 3.52 -10.75 -0.63
N ILE A 96 3.41 -9.92 0.40
CA ILE A 96 2.74 -8.63 0.35
C ILE A 96 3.80 -7.56 0.60
N TYR A 97 3.94 -6.65 -0.35
CA TYR A 97 4.96 -5.62 -0.35
C TYR A 97 4.32 -4.24 -0.29
N GLU A 98 4.59 -3.51 0.79
CA GLU A 98 4.17 -2.12 0.95
C GLU A 98 5.19 -1.19 0.30
N LEU A 99 4.71 -0.11 -0.32
CA LEU A 99 5.57 0.90 -0.93
C LEU A 99 6.04 1.88 0.16
N VAL A 100 7.35 1.99 0.32
CA VAL A 100 7.96 2.83 1.36
C VAL A 100 8.75 3.98 0.72
N PRO A 101 8.69 5.20 1.31
CA PRO A 101 9.48 6.31 0.80
C PRO A 101 10.99 6.04 0.94
N PRO A 102 11.80 6.57 0.00
CA PRO A 102 13.22 6.73 0.23
C PRO A 102 13.40 7.65 1.46
N ASP A 103 14.27 7.26 2.40
CA ASP A 103 14.59 8.09 3.59
C ASP A 103 15.15 9.46 3.19
#